data_AF-G5LJA8-F1
#
_entry.id   AF-G5LJA8-F1
#
_cell.length_a   1.000
_cell.length_b   1.000
_cell.length_c   1.000
_cell.angle_alpha   90.00
_cell.angle_beta   90.00
_cell.angle_gamma   90.00
#
_symmetry.space_group_name_H-M   'P 1'
#
loop_
_entity.id
_entity.type
_entity.pdbx_description
1 polymer ?
#
loop_
_entity_poly.entity_id
_entity_poly.type
_entity_poly.pdbx_seq_one_letter_code
_entity_poly.pdbx_strand_id
1 'polypeptide(L)' 'MELIGIPHTIVIGDRNLDNDDIEYKYRRSGEKSLIKTGDIVDYLVKAIKG' A
#
# COMPACT_ATOMS: atom_id res chain seq x y z
N MET A 1 7.41 -3.13 12.74
CA MET A 1 8.13 -1.89 13.11
C MET A 1 7.68 -0.81 12.15
N GLU A 2 7.11 0.30 12.62
CA GLU A 2 6.67 1.39 11.74
C GLU A 2 7.86 2.32 11.49
N LEU A 3 8.27 2.47 10.22
CA LEU A 3 9.44 3.29 9.88
C LEU A 3 9.09 4.77 10.06
N ILE A 4 9.85 5.50 10.88
CA ILE A 4 9.60 6.92 11.15
C ILE A 4 9.89 7.73 9.89
N GLY A 5 8.95 8.61 9.50
CA GLY A 5 9.07 9.48 8.33
C GLY A 5 8.54 8.89 7.01
N ILE A 6 8.13 7.61 6.95
CA ILE A 6 7.56 7.03 5.72
C ILE A 6 6.04 7.23 5.70
N PRO A 7 5.47 7.98 4.74
CA PRO A 7 4.03 8.23 4.65
C PRO A 7 3.25 7.06 4.03
N HIS A 8 3.83 6.39 3.04
CA HIS A 8 3.22 5.31 2.28
C HIS A 8 4.08 4.05 2.39
N THR A 9 3.52 2.96 2.89
CA THR A 9 4.20 1.66 2.98
C THR A 9 3.47 0.67 2.08
N ILE A 10 4.23 -0.08 1.30
CA ILE A 10 3.73 -1.17 0.47
C ILE A 10 4.36 -2.47 0.98
N VAL A 11 3.54 -3.47 1.25
CA VAL A 11 3.96 -4.79 1.71
C VAL A 11 3.58 -5.81 0.66
N ILE A 12 4.60 -6.50 0.15
CA ILE A 12 4.50 -7.53 -0.87
C ILE A 12 4.84 -8.85 -0.19
N GLY A 13 3.92 -9.79 -0.20
CA GLY A 13 4.11 -11.12 0.35
C GLY A 13 3.38 -12.16 -0.48
N ASP A 14 3.96 -13.35 -0.61
CA ASP A 14 3.52 -14.39 -1.54
C ASP A 14 2.02 -14.71 -1.42
N ARG A 15 1.49 -14.81 -0.18
CA ARG A 15 0.06 -15.09 0.07
C ARG A 15 -0.89 -14.04 -0.51
N ASN A 16 -0.49 -12.77 -0.48
CA ASN A 16 -1.33 -11.70 -1.03
C ASN A 16 -1.18 -11.67 -2.56
N LEU A 17 0.03 -11.93 -3.08
CA LEU A 17 0.28 -12.05 -4.51
C LEU A 17 -0.52 -13.17 -5.16
N ASP A 18 -0.67 -14.31 -4.48
CA ASP A 18 -1.50 -15.43 -4.96
C ASP A 18 -2.97 -15.01 -5.20
N ASN A 19 -3.42 -13.91 -4.56
CA ASN A 19 -4.76 -13.33 -4.70
C ASN A 19 -4.76 -12.06 -5.57
N ASP A 20 -3.67 -11.77 -6.28
CA ASP A 20 -3.41 -10.52 -7.02
C ASP A 20 -3.50 -9.25 -6.14
N ASP A 21 -3.27 -9.38 -4.84
CA ASP A 21 -3.40 -8.28 -3.88
C ASP A 21 -2.04 -7.82 -3.33
N ILE A 22 -1.95 -6.52 -3.06
CA ILE A 22 -0.84 -5.86 -2.40
C ILE A 22 -1.39 -5.11 -1.19
N GLU A 23 -0.69 -5.21 -0.06
CA GLU A 23 -1.05 -4.46 1.13
C GLU A 23 -0.43 -3.07 1.07
N TYR A 24 -1.28 -2.05 1.10
CA TYR A 24 -0.90 -0.65 1.25
C TYR A 24 -1.25 -0.18 2.65
N LYS A 25 -0.34 0.59 3.26
CA LYS A 25 -0.54 1.22 4.57
C LYS A 25 -0.22 2.70 4.52
N TYR A 26 -1.19 3.53 4.94
CA TYR A 26 -0.99 4.97 5.09
C TYR A 26 -0.68 5.33 6.53
N ARG A 27 0.40 6.07 6.75
CA ARG A 27 0.88 6.38 8.11
C ARG A 27 -0.08 7.27 8.90
N ARG A 28 -0.72 8.27 8.27
CA ARG A 28 -1.56 9.24 9.02
C ARG A 28 -2.87 8.62 9.50
N SER A 29 -3.49 7.75 8.71
CA SER A 29 -4.71 7.06 9.13
C SER A 29 -4.40 5.79 9.94
N GLY A 30 -3.24 5.17 9.71
CA GLY A 30 -2.88 3.88 10.29
C GLY A 30 -3.61 2.70 9.65
N GLU A 31 -4.48 2.96 8.67
CA GLU A 31 -5.29 1.95 7.99
C GLU A 31 -4.49 1.16 6.96
N LYS A 32 -4.89 -0.10 6.80
CA LYS A 32 -4.37 -1.03 5.81
C LYS A 32 -5.44 -1.25 4.75
N SER A 33 -5.03 -1.24 3.50
CA SER A 33 -5.89 -1.53 2.36
C SER A 33 -5.25 -2.61 1.50
N LEU A 34 -6.04 -3.58 1.08
CA LEU A 34 -5.66 -4.51 0.02
C LEU A 34 -6.03 -3.87 -1.31
N ILE A 35 -5.04 -3.75 -2.18
CA ILE A 35 -5.16 -3.12 -3.49
C ILE A 35 -4.72 -4.13 -4.53
N LYS A 36 -5.46 -4.22 -5.63
CA LYS A 36 -5.06 -5.10 -6.72
C LYS A 36 -3.72 -4.68 -7.28
N THR A 37 -2.92 -5.67 -7.65
CA THR A 37 -1.56 -5.48 -8.17
C THR A 37 -1.55 -4.56 -9.39
N GLY A 38 -2.57 -4.63 -10.24
CA GLY A 38 -2.73 -3.74 -11.40
C GLY A 38 -3.02 -2.28 -11.06
N ASP A 39 -3.59 -2.00 -9.88
CA ASP A 39 -4.10 -0.67 -9.51
C ASP A 39 -3.17 0.07 -8.53
N ILE A 40 -2.18 -0.61 -7.95
CA ILE A 40 -1.34 -0.08 -6.86
C ILE A 40 -0.59 1.21 -7.25
N VAL A 41 -0.08 1.28 -8.48
CA VAL A 41 0.70 2.42 -8.96
C VAL A 41 -0.19 3.65 -9.09
N ASP A 42 -1.34 3.48 -9.76
CA ASP A 42 -2.31 4.56 -9.96
C ASP A 42 -2.87 5.06 -8.63
N TYR A 43 -3.17 4.14 -7.71
CA TYR A 43 -3.59 4.48 -6.36
C TYR A 43 -2.52 5.31 -5.63
N LEU A 44 -1.26 4.87 -5.66
CA LEU A 44 -0.16 5.58 -4.99
C LEU A 44 0.08 6.97 -5.57
N VAL A 45 0.06 7.09 -6.91
CA VAL A 45 0.25 8.39 -7.59
C VAL A 45 -0.88 9.36 -7.22
N LYS A 46 -2.13 8.89 -7.16
CA LYS A 46 -3.27 9.71 -6.71
C LYS A 46 -3.12 10.13 -5.24
N ALA A 47 -2.67 9.21 -4.39
CA ALA A 47 -2.47 9.48 -2.96
C ALA A 47 -1.34 10.48 -2.66
N ILE A 48 -0.32 10.57 -3.52
CA ILE A 48 0.81 11.50 -3.38
C ILE A 48 0.51 12.88 -3.95
N LYS A 49 -0.21 12.96 -5.08
CA LYS A 49 -0.48 14.22 -5.79
C LYS A 49 -1.65 15.03 -5.18
N GLY A 50 -2.32 14.51 -4.16
CA GLY A 50 -3.40 15.17 -3.43
C GLY A 50 -2.91 16.18 -2.40
#